data_AF-A0A975IVA9-F1
#
_entry.id   AF-A0A975IVA9-F1
#
_cell.length_a   1.000
_cell.length_b   1.000
_cell.length_c   1.000
_cell.angle_alpha   90.00
_cell.angle_beta   90.00
_cell.angle_gamma   90.00
#
_symmetry.space_group_name_H-M   'P 1'
#
loop_
_entity.id
_entity.type
_entity.pdbx_description
1 polymer ?
#
loop_
_entity_poly.entity_id
_entity_poly.type
_entity_poly.pdbx_seq_one_letter_code
_entity_poly.pdbx_strand_id
1 'polypeptide(L)' 'MHRLARIAPFFLIGPVSGPLLAGVVFNLRGGRPVLAGLYAIALAQYTVLLPALVGKYGAALMVKYGLPLI' A
#
# COMPACT_ATOMS: atom_id res chain seq x y z
N MET A 1 -15.90 -20.08 -0.54
CA MET A 1 -16.00 -18.92 0.39
C MET A 1 -14.75 -18.69 1.28
N HIS A 2 -13.78 -19.60 1.36
CA HIS A 2 -12.61 -19.47 2.28
C HIS A 2 -11.49 -18.46 1.89
N ARG A 3 -11.47 -17.89 0.68
CA ARG A 3 -10.37 -17.01 0.24
C ARG A 3 -10.49 -15.60 0.81
N LEU A 4 -11.67 -15.00 0.75
CA LEU A 4 -11.92 -13.66 1.32
C LEU A 4 -11.81 -13.66 2.85
N ALA A 5 -12.33 -14.70 3.52
CA ALA A 5 -12.18 -14.87 4.97
C ALA A 5 -10.71 -14.97 5.43
N ARG A 6 -9.81 -15.45 4.56
CA ARG A 6 -8.36 -15.50 4.83
C ARG A 6 -7.66 -14.15 4.68
N ILE A 7 -8.22 -13.24 3.87
CA ILE A 7 -7.66 -11.90 3.64
C ILE A 7 -8.28 -10.90 4.63
N ALA A 8 -9.50 -11.13 5.10
CA ALA A 8 -10.22 -10.29 6.05
C ALA A 8 -9.39 -9.81 7.25
N PRO A 9 -8.55 -10.65 7.92
CA PRO A 9 -7.74 -10.18 9.05
C PRO A 9 -6.71 -9.12 8.66
N PHE A 10 -6.21 -9.16 7.42
CA PHE A 10 -5.20 -8.20 6.95
C PHE A 10 -5.78 -6.81 6.74
N PHE A 11 -7.10 -6.66 6.56
CA PHE A 11 -7.74 -5.35 6.42
C PHE A 11 -7.65 -4.49 7.69
N LEU A 12 -7.29 -5.07 8.84
CA LEU A 12 -6.94 -4.31 10.05
C LEU A 12 -5.74 -3.37 9.82
N ILE A 13 -4.85 -3.69 8.89
CA ILE A 13 -3.69 -2.85 8.51
C ILE A 13 -4.12 -1.69 7.61
N GLY A 14 -5.26 -1.83 6.93
CA GLY A 14 -5.83 -0.83 6.05
C GLY A 14 -6.42 -1.43 4.78
N PRO A 15 -7.25 -0.64 4.06
CA PRO A 15 -7.99 -1.11 2.88
C PRO A 15 -7.11 -1.46 1.69
N VAL A 16 -5.89 -0.91 1.62
CA VAL A 16 -4.92 -1.15 0.54
C VAL A 16 -3.70 -1.91 1.04
N SER A 17 -3.09 -1.43 2.13
CA SER A 17 -1.93 -2.04 2.79
C SER A 17 -2.20 -3.48 3.23
N GLY A 18 -3.40 -3.77 3.73
CA GLY A 18 -3.82 -5.11 4.17
C GLY A 18 -3.77 -6.16 3.04
N PRO A 19 -4.54 -5.98 1.96
CA PRO A 19 -4.49 -6.88 0.80
C PRO A 19 -3.09 -7.03 0.20
N LEU A 20 -2.29 -5.96 0.17
CA LEU A 20 -0.91 -6.03 -0.30
C LEU A 20 -0.05 -6.93 0.59
N LEU A 21 -0.12 -6.77 1.92
CA LEU A 21 0.60 -7.63 2.85
C LEU A 21 0.11 -9.09 2.80
N ALA A 22 -1.21 -9.31 2.65
CA ALA A 22 -1.76 -10.64 2.44
C ALA A 22 -1.17 -11.29 1.19
N GLY A 23 -1.02 -10.53 0.11
CA GLY A 23 -0.34 -10.95 -1.10
C GLY A 23 1.12 -11.37 -0.87
N VAL A 24 1.88 -10.63 -0.08
CA VAL A 24 3.25 -11.04 0.31
C VAL A 24 3.23 -12.39 1.03
N VAL A 25 2.45 -12.48 2.11
CA VAL A 25 2.43 -13.68 2.98
C VAL A 25 1.95 -14.92 2.23
N PHE A 26 0.85 -14.83 1.48
CA PHE A 26 0.30 -15.99 0.78
C PHE A 26 1.12 -16.42 -0.44
N ASN A 27 1.79 -15.48 -1.13
CA ASN A 27 2.68 -15.86 -2.23
C ASN A 27 3.98 -16.49 -1.73
N LEU A 28 4.57 -16.01 -0.62
CA LEU A 28 5.72 -16.67 0.02
C LEU A 28 5.36 -18.08 0.48
N ARG A 29 4.24 -18.23 1.21
CA ARG A 29 3.76 -19.55 1.68
C ARG A 29 3.40 -20.50 0.54
N GLY A 30 3.02 -19.96 -0.62
CA GLY A 30 2.71 -20.72 -1.82
C GLY A 30 3.91 -21.03 -2.73
N GLY A 31 5.15 -20.72 -2.32
CA GLY A 31 6.35 -20.99 -3.12
C GLY A 31 6.51 -20.07 -4.34
N ARG A 32 5.87 -18.88 -4.34
CA ARG A 32 5.92 -17.90 -5.44
C ARG A 32 6.69 -16.64 -5.00
N PRO A 33 8.02 -16.72 -4.83
CA PRO A 33 8.82 -15.64 -4.23
C PRO A 33 8.85 -14.36 -5.07
N VAL A 34 8.86 -14.47 -6.40
CA VAL A 34 8.84 -13.31 -7.30
C VAL A 34 7.55 -12.50 -7.12
N LEU A 35 6.39 -13.16 -7.13
CA LEU A 35 5.11 -12.50 -6.87
C LEU A 35 5.07 -11.85 -5.49
N ALA A 36 5.55 -12.55 -4.45
CA ALA A 36 5.63 -11.95 -3.13
C ALA A 36 6.49 -10.69 -3.11
N GLY A 37 7.63 -10.71 -3.80
CA GLY A 37 8.50 -9.54 -3.96
C GLY A 37 7.78 -8.36 -4.64
N LEU A 38 7.02 -8.61 -5.70
CA LEU A 38 6.24 -7.56 -6.37
C LEU A 38 5.20 -6.93 -5.44
N TYR A 39 4.50 -7.75 -4.65
CA TYR A 39 3.57 -7.25 -3.63
C TYR A 39 4.27 -6.45 -2.54
N ALA A 40 5.48 -6.86 -2.12
CA ALA A 40 6.26 -6.15 -1.11
C ALA A 40 6.76 -4.79 -1.62
N ILE A 41 7.23 -4.73 -2.88
CA ILE A 41 7.63 -3.48 -3.53
C ILE A 41 6.42 -2.53 -3.63
N ALA A 42 5.27 -3.02 -4.08
CA ALA A 42 4.05 -2.21 -4.15
C ALA A 42 3.64 -1.67 -2.77
N LEU A 43 3.74 -2.49 -1.71
CA LEU A 43 3.48 -2.07 -0.34
C LEU A 43 4.47 -0.99 0.13
N ALA A 44 5.76 -1.13 -0.17
CA ALA A 44 6.77 -0.14 0.16
C ALA A 44 6.55 1.19 -0.58
N GLN A 45 6.20 1.14 -1.87
CA GLN A 45 5.87 2.34 -2.65
C GLN A 45 4.61 3.03 -2.10
N TYR A 46 3.58 2.28 -1.76
CA TYR A 46 2.36 2.82 -1.16
C TYR A 46 2.62 3.49 0.20
N THR A 47 3.49 2.92 1.02
CA THR A 47 3.75 3.41 2.39
C THR A 47 4.76 4.55 2.46
N VAL A 48 5.70 4.64 1.52
CA VAL A 48 6.79 5.63 1.57
C VAL A 48 6.74 6.59 0.40
N LEU A 49 6.72 6.07 -0.83
CA LEU A 49 6.87 6.89 -2.03
C LEU A 49 5.61 7.75 -2.26
N LEU A 50 4.43 7.16 -2.12
CA LEU A 50 3.16 7.83 -2.40
C LEU A 50 2.91 9.00 -1.43
N PRO A 51 3.08 8.86 -0.10
CA PRO A 51 2.99 9.98 0.83
C PRO A 51 4.04 11.05 0.58
N ALA A 52 5.28 10.66 0.23
CA ALA A 52 6.33 11.63 -0.09
C ALA A 52 6.01 12.44 -1.34
N LEU A 53 5.47 11.81 -2.39
CA LEU A 53 5.04 12.49 -3.62
C LEU A 53 3.84 13.39 -3.36
N VAL A 54 2.84 12.91 -2.61
CA VAL A 54 1.67 13.71 -2.23
C VAL A 54 2.10 14.91 -1.38
N GLY A 55 3.01 14.73 -0.41
CA GLY A 55 3.54 15.84 0.37
C GLY A 55 4.28 16.86 -0.49
N LYS A 56 5.21 16.40 -1.34
CA LYS A 56 6.02 17.29 -2.18
C LYS A 56 5.18 18.07 -3.20
N TYR A 57 4.35 17.36 -3.97
CA TYR A 57 3.58 17.99 -5.05
C TYR A 57 2.27 18.61 -4.57
N GLY A 58 1.64 18.02 -3.55
CA GLY A 58 0.46 18.60 -2.89
C GLY A 58 0.78 19.93 -2.22
N ALA A 59 1.87 20.01 -1.44
CA ALA A 59 2.30 21.27 -0.84
C ALA A 59 2.65 22.32 -1.91
N ALA A 60 3.33 21.92 -2.98
CA ALA A 60 3.63 22.81 -4.11
C ALA A 60 2.35 23.35 -4.78
N LEU A 61 1.32 22.51 -4.91
CA LEU A 61 0.02 22.91 -5.47
C LEU A 61 -0.70 23.89 -4.54
N MET A 62 -0.69 23.62 -3.24
CA MET A 62 -1.33 24.46 -2.22
C MET A 62 -0.72 25.86 -2.20
N VAL A 63 0.61 25.96 -2.22
CA VAL A 63 1.32 27.25 -2.30
C VAL A 63 0.98 27.99 -3.59
N LYS A 64 0.94 27.30 -4.74
CA LYS A 64 0.68 27.93 -6.05
C LYS A 64 -0.73 28.52 -6.15
N TYR A 65 -1.72 27.89 -5.52
CA TYR A 65 -3.13 28.29 -5.62
C TYR A 65 -3.67 28.96 -4.34
N GLY A 66 -2.83 29.24 -3.35
CA GLY A 66 -3.23 29.88 -2.09
C GLY A 66 -4.17 29.03 -1.22
N LEU A 67 -4.12 27.70 -1.36
CA LEU A 67 -4.91 26.78 -0.54
C LEU A 67 -4.21 26.57 0.82
N PRO A 68 -4.98 26.41 1.92
CA PRO A 68 -4.41 26.19 3.24
C PRO A 68 -3.62 24.87 3.28
N LEU A 69 -2.42 24.92 3.86
CA LEU A 69 -1.68 23.74 4.29
C LEU A 69 -2.42 23.14 5.50
N ILE A 70 -3.02 21.98 5.29
CA ILE A 70 -3.66 21.16 6.33
C ILE A 70 -2.56 20.44 7.12
#